data_AF-G8JKL0-F1
#
_entry.id   AF-G8JKL0-F1
#
_cell.length_a   1.000
_cell.length_b   1.000
_cell.length_c   1.000
_cell.angle_alpha   90.00
_cell.angle_beta   90.00
_cell.angle_gamma   90.00
#
_symmetry.space_group_name_H-M   'P 1'
#
loop_
_entity.id
_entity.type
_entity.pdbx_description
1 polymer ?
#
loop_
_entity_poly.entity_id
_entity_poly.type
_entity_poly.pdbx_seq_one_letter_code
_entity_poly.pdbx_strand_id
1 'polypeptide(L)'
;PGAERIPFLVTHDGRTIRYPDPLAKVNDTIQLDIATSKIIDIIRMDSGNLCMITGGRNLGRVGTVVNRERHPGSFDIVHVKDASGHMFATRLNNVFIIGKGSKAYVSLPKGKGVKLSIAEERDKRLAAKAASG
;
A
#
# COMPACT_ATOMS: atom_id res chain seq x y z
N PRO A 1 -25.15 8.45 5.88
CA PRO A 1 -26.05 7.42 6.46
C PRO A 1 -26.92 6.83 5.35
N GLY A 2 -26.82 5.53 5.10
CA GLY A 2 -27.62 4.84 4.09
C GLY A 2 -29.09 4.70 4.52
N ALA A 3 -29.95 4.28 3.60
CA ALA A 3 -31.32 3.88 3.92
C ALA A 3 -31.28 2.87 5.09
N GLU A 4 -32.07 3.11 6.13
CA GLU A 4 -32.21 2.26 7.33
C GLU A 4 -31.05 2.23 8.33
N ARG A 5 -30.14 3.23 8.34
CA ARG A 5 -29.00 3.31 9.30
C ARG A 5 -28.03 2.11 9.26
N ILE A 6 -28.05 1.32 8.19
CA ILE A 6 -27.12 0.20 8.01
C ILE A 6 -25.69 0.76 7.79
N PRO A 7 -24.68 0.35 8.58
CA PRO A 7 -23.30 0.74 8.34
C PRO A 7 -22.76 0.04 7.09
N PHE A 8 -21.99 0.78 6.29
CA PHE A 8 -21.36 0.26 5.09
C PHE A 8 -19.98 0.90 4.86
N LEU A 9 -19.10 0.17 4.18
CA LEU A 9 -17.84 0.68 3.64
C LEU A 9 -17.98 0.90 2.14
N VAL A 10 -17.30 1.94 1.64
CA VAL A 10 -17.06 2.14 0.22
C VAL A 10 -15.56 1.94 -0.02
N THR A 11 -15.22 1.04 -0.94
CA THR A 11 -13.85 0.76 -1.31
C THR A 11 -13.41 1.61 -2.51
N HIS A 12 -12.10 1.75 -2.70
CA HIS A 12 -11.51 2.55 -3.77
C HIS A 12 -11.91 2.11 -5.20
N ASP A 13 -12.33 0.86 -5.36
CA ASP A 13 -12.82 0.26 -6.61
C ASP A 13 -14.35 0.38 -6.78
N GLY A 14 -15.02 1.15 -5.91
CA GLY A 14 -16.45 1.47 -6.01
C GLY A 14 -17.39 0.43 -5.40
N ARG A 15 -16.90 -0.64 -4.77
CA ARG A 15 -17.78 -1.60 -4.09
C ARG A 15 -18.35 -1.00 -2.81
N THR A 16 -19.60 -1.38 -2.51
CA THR A 16 -20.26 -1.06 -1.24
C THR A 16 -20.47 -2.34 -0.44
N ILE A 17 -19.85 -2.42 0.74
CA ILE A 17 -19.91 -3.61 1.61
C ILE A 17 -20.69 -3.24 2.87
N ARG A 18 -21.81 -3.92 3.10
CA ARG A 18 -22.69 -3.70 4.25
C ARG A 18 -22.24 -4.52 5.45
N TYR A 19 -22.57 -4.04 6.64
CA TYR A 19 -22.25 -4.70 7.92
C TYR A 19 -20.75 -4.99 8.12
N PRO A 20 -19.86 -3.98 7.94
CA PRO A 20 -18.46 -4.16 8.24
C PRO A 20 -18.21 -4.33 9.74
N ASP A 21 -17.04 -4.86 10.10
CA ASP A 21 -16.56 -4.86 11.47
C ASP A 21 -16.48 -3.40 12.00
N PRO A 22 -17.00 -3.10 13.20
CA PRO A 22 -16.94 -1.76 13.80
C PRO A 22 -15.51 -1.19 13.96
N LEU A 23 -14.49 -2.04 13.98
CA LEU A 23 -13.09 -1.65 14.12
C LEU A 23 -12.47 -1.14 12.81
N ALA A 24 -13.14 -1.32 11.67
CA ALA A 24 -12.72 -0.84 10.36
C ALA A 24 -12.69 0.69 10.32
N LYS A 25 -11.55 1.27 9.93
CA LYS A 25 -11.39 2.72 9.80
C LYS A 25 -11.09 3.14 8.37
N VAL A 26 -11.30 4.42 8.09
CA VAL A 26 -10.96 5.01 6.79
C VAL A 26 -9.46 4.82 6.52
N ASN A 27 -9.12 4.42 5.29
CA ASN A 27 -7.78 4.07 4.78
C ASN A 27 -7.25 2.69 5.22
N ASP A 28 -7.97 1.95 6.06
CA ASP A 28 -7.66 0.53 6.25
C ASP A 28 -7.96 -0.23 4.96
N THR A 29 -7.25 -1.33 4.75
CA THR A 29 -7.47 -2.21 3.61
C THR A 29 -8.17 -3.48 4.07
N ILE A 30 -9.06 -4.02 3.25
CA ILE A 30 -9.78 -5.26 3.54
C ILE A 30 -9.29 -6.37 2.61
N GLN A 31 -9.15 -7.57 3.15
CA GLN A 31 -9.05 -8.79 2.36
C GLN A 31 -10.47 -9.28 2.10
N LEU A 32 -10.88 -9.26 0.83
CA LEU A 32 -12.21 -9.67 0.40
C LEU A 32 -12.13 -11.05 -0.26
N ASP A 33 -13.03 -11.96 0.13
CA ASP A 33 -13.32 -13.13 -0.68
C ASP A 33 -14.18 -12.71 -1.88
N ILE A 34 -13.66 -12.90 -3.08
CA ILE A 34 -14.34 -12.51 -4.31
C ILE A 34 -15.60 -13.36 -4.56
N ALA A 35 -15.58 -14.65 -4.18
CA ALA A 35 -16.70 -15.55 -4.44
C ALA A 35 -17.89 -15.23 -3.53
N THR A 36 -17.64 -14.97 -2.25
CA THR A 36 -18.71 -14.71 -1.27
C THR A 36 -18.97 -13.23 -1.02
N SER A 37 -18.10 -12.33 -1.51
CA SER A 37 -18.10 -10.90 -1.19
C SER A 37 -18.05 -10.61 0.32
N LYS A 38 -17.46 -11.52 1.11
CA LYS A 38 -17.28 -11.37 2.56
C LYS A 38 -15.88 -10.89 2.89
N ILE A 39 -15.77 -10.07 3.92
CA ILE A 39 -14.48 -9.63 4.47
C ILE A 39 -13.87 -10.82 5.24
N ILE A 40 -12.66 -11.20 4.85
CA ILE A 40 -11.85 -12.22 5.53
C ILE A 40 -11.04 -11.59 6.66
N ASP A 41 -10.38 -10.47 6.36
CA ASP A 41 -9.45 -9.82 7.27
C ASP A 41 -9.42 -8.30 7.00
N ILE A 42 -9.05 -7.52 8.03
CA ILE A 42 -8.88 -6.08 7.95
C ILE A 42 -7.43 -5.76 8.32
N ILE A 43 -6.76 -5.01 7.46
CA ILE A 43 -5.37 -4.60 7.63
C ILE A 43 -5.35 -3.11 7.89
N ARG A 44 -4.88 -2.74 9.08
CA ARG A 44 -4.86 -1.35 9.52
C ARG A 44 -3.79 -0.53 8.79
N MET A 45 -4.16 0.71 8.47
CA MET A 45 -3.20 1.74 8.06
C MET A 45 -2.44 2.24 9.29
N ASP A 46 -1.40 1.48 9.65
CA ASP A 46 -0.56 1.73 10.81
C ASP A 46 0.91 1.43 10.49
N SER A 47 1.80 1.91 11.34
CA SER A 47 3.23 1.71 11.23
C SER A 47 3.58 0.21 11.36
N GLY A 48 4.59 -0.21 10.61
CA GLY A 48 5.03 -1.60 10.55
C GLY A 48 4.31 -2.46 9.50
N ASN A 49 3.23 -1.97 8.88
CA ASN A 49 2.55 -2.71 7.82
C ASN A 49 3.13 -2.42 6.43
N LEU A 50 3.05 -3.40 5.54
CA LEU A 50 3.55 -3.32 4.18
C LEU A 50 2.56 -2.56 3.30
N CYS A 51 3.06 -1.60 2.53
CA CYS A 51 2.26 -0.77 1.63
C CYS A 51 2.85 -0.70 0.23
N MET A 52 1.98 -0.43 -0.75
CA MET A 52 2.33 -0.09 -2.12
C MET A 52 1.87 1.35 -2.40
N ILE A 53 2.69 2.09 -3.15
CA ILE A 53 2.35 3.45 -3.56
C ILE A 53 1.57 3.44 -4.87
N THR A 54 0.38 4.03 -4.86
CA THR A 54 -0.57 4.05 -5.98
C THR A 54 -0.55 5.35 -6.79
N GLY A 55 0.21 6.36 -6.37
CA GLY A 55 0.27 7.66 -7.05
C GLY A 55 1.51 8.50 -6.78
N GLY A 56 1.72 9.53 -7.60
CA GLY A 56 2.83 10.50 -7.48
C GLY A 56 4.19 9.94 -7.91
N ARG A 57 5.28 10.64 -7.53
CA ARG A 57 6.66 10.33 -7.95
C ARG A 57 7.15 8.94 -7.51
N ASN A 58 6.58 8.40 -6.44
CA ASN A 58 6.95 7.12 -5.84
C ASN A 58 6.03 5.96 -6.28
N LEU A 59 5.19 6.15 -7.31
CA LEU A 59 4.29 5.13 -7.86
C LEU A 59 4.98 3.77 -8.07
N GLY A 60 4.31 2.70 -7.65
CA GLY A 60 4.77 1.32 -7.80
C GLY A 60 5.84 0.89 -6.79
N ARG A 61 6.33 1.81 -5.94
CA ARG A 61 7.24 1.42 -4.85
C ARG A 61 6.50 0.69 -3.75
N VAL A 62 7.17 -0.28 -3.15
CA VAL A 62 6.66 -1.07 -2.02
C VAL A 62 7.60 -0.91 -0.83
N GLY A 63 7.03 -0.74 0.35
CA GLY A 63 7.81 -0.61 1.58
C GLY A 63 6.94 -0.68 2.81
N THR A 64 7.60 -0.67 3.96
CA THR A 64 6.94 -0.69 5.27
C THR A 64 6.64 0.74 5.70
N VAL A 65 5.44 0.99 6.20
CA VAL A 65 5.07 2.27 6.81
C VAL A 65 5.91 2.46 8.08
N VAL A 66 6.65 3.56 8.16
CA VAL A 66 7.48 3.89 9.32
C VAL A 66 6.74 4.81 10.28
N ASN A 67 6.14 5.86 9.73
CA ASN A 67 5.39 6.85 10.51
C ASN A 67 4.33 7.54 9.63
N ARG A 68 3.27 8.01 10.28
CA ARG A 68 2.23 8.87 9.70
C ARG A 68 2.23 10.20 10.43
N GLU A 69 2.59 11.25 9.71
CA GLU A 69 2.48 12.63 10.19
C GLU A 69 1.09 13.18 9.86
N ARG A 70 0.35 13.55 10.90
CA ARG A 70 -1.00 14.07 10.77
C ARG A 70 -0.98 15.59 10.72
N HIS A 71 -1.55 16.18 9.69
CA HIS A 71 -1.61 17.63 9.52
C HIS A 71 -3.07 18.09 9.49
N PRO A 72 -3.61 18.60 10.61
CA PRO A 72 -4.98 19.11 10.65
C PRO A 72 -5.20 20.18 9.58
N GLY A 73 -6.23 20.00 8.75
CA GLY A 73 -6.55 20.92 7.64
C GLY A 73 -5.70 20.75 6.38
N SER A 74 -4.79 19.77 6.33
CA SER A 74 -3.96 19.47 5.16
C SER A 74 -3.88 17.96 4.92
N PHE A 75 -2.99 17.56 4.01
CA PHE A 75 -2.74 16.16 3.69
C PHE A 75 -1.83 15.52 4.74
N ASP A 76 -2.22 14.35 5.23
CA ASP A 76 -1.35 13.51 6.04
C ASP A 76 -0.18 12.99 5.19
N ILE A 77 1.02 13.02 5.76
CA ILE A 77 2.24 12.54 5.12
C ILE A 77 2.62 11.19 5.74
N VAL A 78 2.95 10.23 4.88
CA VAL A 78 3.36 8.89 5.29
C VAL A 78 4.80 8.67 4.87
N HIS A 79 5.64 8.34 5.84
CA HIS A 79 7.02 7.94 5.63
C HIS A 79 7.10 6.43 5.46
N VAL A 80 7.76 5.99 4.40
CA VAL A 80 7.86 4.60 3.99
C VAL A 80 9.33 4.24 3.79
N LYS A 81 9.70 3.04 4.24
CA LYS A 81 11.03 2.45 4.03
C LYS A 81 10.91 1.20 3.17
N ASP A 82 11.61 1.18 2.03
CA ASP A 82 11.64 -0.01 1.17
C ASP A 82 12.60 -1.09 1.68
N ALA A 83 12.60 -2.24 1.00
CA ALA A 83 13.42 -3.39 1.38
C ALA A 83 14.94 -3.15 1.23
N SER A 84 15.35 -2.17 0.41
CA SER A 84 16.75 -1.75 0.28
C SER A 84 17.16 -0.70 1.31
N GLY A 85 16.22 -0.27 2.15
CA GLY A 85 16.43 0.73 3.19
C GLY A 85 16.27 2.17 2.73
N HIS A 86 15.89 2.43 1.48
CA HIS A 86 15.61 3.79 1.03
C HIS A 86 14.31 4.28 1.67
N MET A 87 14.38 5.48 2.22
CA MET A 87 13.22 6.16 2.80
C MET A 87 12.65 7.18 1.81
N PHE A 88 11.33 7.30 1.79
CA PHE A 88 10.62 8.30 1.01
C PHE A 88 9.31 8.65 1.68
N ALA A 89 8.73 9.79 1.27
CA ALA A 89 7.44 10.25 1.78
C ALA A 89 6.42 10.35 0.65
N THR A 90 5.15 10.17 0.98
CA THR A 90 4.02 10.39 0.08
C THR A 90 2.79 10.85 0.87
N ARG A 91 1.79 11.39 0.17
CA ARG A 91 0.48 11.70 0.78
C ARG A 91 -0.25 10.41 1.12
N LEU A 92 -1.03 10.41 2.20
CA LEU A 92 -1.81 9.27 2.65
C LEU A 92 -2.69 8.64 1.55
N ASN A 93 -3.33 9.47 0.71
CA ASN A 93 -4.18 8.99 -0.39
C ASN A 93 -3.46 8.12 -1.42
N ASN A 94 -2.13 8.21 -1.51
CA ASN A 94 -1.32 7.42 -2.42
C ASN A 94 -0.80 6.12 -1.77
N VAL A 95 -1.17 5.82 -0.52
CA VAL A 95 -0.70 4.65 0.22
C VAL A 95 -1.80 3.60 0.23
N PHE A 96 -1.46 2.39 -0.22
CA PHE A 96 -2.36 1.24 -0.17
C PHE A 96 -1.71 0.12 0.62
N ILE A 97 -2.35 -0.34 1.71
CA ILE A 97 -1.79 -1.39 2.57
C ILE A 97 -2.00 -2.75 1.91
N ILE A 98 -0.94 -3.54 1.79
CA ILE A 98 -0.94 -4.82 1.08
C ILE A 98 -0.55 -6.01 1.97
N GLY A 99 -0.25 -5.77 3.26
CA GLY A 99 0.19 -6.84 4.15
C GLY A 99 0.37 -6.41 5.60
N LYS A 100 0.41 -7.41 6.48
CA LYS A 100 0.70 -7.24 7.92
C LYS A 100 2.18 -7.48 8.18
N GLY A 101 2.86 -6.56 8.84
CA GLY A 101 4.31 -6.67 9.02
C GLY A 101 5.05 -6.74 7.68
N SER A 102 5.97 -7.70 7.56
CA SER A 102 6.70 -8.01 6.31
C SER A 102 5.95 -8.99 5.38
N LYS A 103 4.82 -9.54 5.81
CA LYS A 103 4.07 -10.54 5.02
C LYS A 103 3.11 -9.85 4.06
N ALA A 104 3.44 -9.89 2.76
CA ALA A 104 2.54 -9.46 1.71
C ALA A 104 1.36 -10.44 1.55
N TYR A 105 0.15 -9.92 1.39
CA TYR A 105 -1.07 -10.71 1.13
C TYR A 105 -1.34 -10.85 -0.38
N VAL A 106 -0.58 -10.13 -1.20
CA VAL A 106 -0.60 -10.20 -2.66
C VAL A 106 0.79 -10.52 -3.19
N SER A 107 0.85 -11.16 -4.36
CA SER A 107 2.13 -11.37 -5.05
C SER A 107 2.69 -10.04 -5.54
N LEU A 108 4.00 -9.87 -5.41
CA LEU A 108 4.69 -8.66 -5.86
C LEU A 108 5.25 -8.84 -7.27
N PRO A 109 5.19 -7.80 -8.13
CA PRO A 109 5.83 -7.82 -9.44
C PRO A 109 7.36 -8.02 -9.36
N LYS A 110 7.98 -8.28 -10.52
CA LYS A 110 9.44 -8.41 -10.64
C LYS A 110 10.13 -7.18 -10.04
N GLY A 111 11.09 -7.40 -9.14
CA GLY A 111 11.78 -6.33 -8.41
C GLY A 111 11.12 -5.93 -7.09
N LYS A 112 10.01 -6.57 -6.69
CA LYS A 112 9.35 -6.41 -5.38
C LYS A 112 9.05 -4.96 -4.98
N GLY A 113 8.84 -4.07 -5.97
CA GLY A 113 8.57 -2.65 -5.74
C GLY A 113 9.79 -1.85 -5.25
N VAL A 114 11.01 -2.35 -5.42
CA VAL A 114 12.23 -1.57 -5.15
C VAL A 114 12.58 -0.76 -6.39
N LYS A 115 12.65 0.57 -6.24
CA LYS A 115 13.11 1.48 -7.30
C LYS A 115 14.61 1.71 -7.13
N LEU A 116 15.39 1.26 -8.10
CA LEU A 116 16.82 1.49 -8.16
C LEU A 116 17.11 2.96 -8.48
N SER A 117 18.26 3.43 -8.02
CA SER A 117 18.84 4.69 -8.48
C SER A 117 19.27 4.58 -9.95
N ILE A 118 19.46 5.73 -10.60
CA ILE A 118 19.89 5.81 -12.00
C ILE A 118 21.25 5.11 -12.19
N ALA A 119 22.15 5.24 -11.22
CA ALA A 119 23.45 4.59 -11.24
C ALA A 119 23.33 3.06 -11.14
N GLU A 120 22.57 2.54 -10.17
CA GLU A 120 22.34 1.10 -10.01
C GLU A 120 21.66 0.49 -11.24
N GLU A 121 20.71 1.20 -11.85
CA GLU A 121 20.03 0.74 -13.06
C GLU A 121 20.97 0.70 -14.27
N ARG A 122 21.88 1.67 -14.40
CA ARG A 122 22.96 1.67 -15.40
C ARG A 122 23.88 0.48 -15.20
N ASP A 123 24.36 0.26 -13.98
CA ASP A 123 25.33 -0.80 -13.68
C ASP A 123 24.72 -2.18 -13.91
N LYS A 124 23.46 -2.37 -13.48
CA LYS A 124 22.70 -3.58 -13.77
C LYS A 124 22.54 -3.84 -15.27
N ARG A 125 22.30 -2.79 -16.07
CA ARG A 125 22.19 -2.90 -17.53
C ARG A 125 23.52 -3.24 -18.18
N LEU A 126 24.63 -2.67 -17.71
CA LEU A 126 25.98 -2.99 -18.21
C LEU A 126 26.38 -4.41 -17.87
N ALA A 127 26.16 -4.85 -16.63
CA ALA A 127 26.41 -6.23 -16.21
C ALA A 127 25.61 -7.25 -17.02
N ALA A 128 24.33 -6.96 -17.29
CA ALA A 128 23.49 -7.83 -18.13
C ALA A 128 24.01 -7.95 -19.57
N LYS A 129 24.51 -6.85 -20.16
CA LYS A 129 25.11 -6.86 -21.51
C LYS A 129 26.40 -7.69 -21.54
N ALA A 130 27.25 -7.56 -20.54
CA ALA A 130 28.51 -8.30 -20.44
C ALA A 130 28.29 -9.80 -20.24
N ALA A 131 27.19 -10.22 -19.61
CA ALA A 131 26.85 -11.64 -19.42
C ALA A 131 26.17 -12.29 -20.63
N SER A 132 25.66 -11.49 -21.58
CA SER A 132 24.97 -11.97 -22.78
C SER A 132 25.84 -12.01 -24.04
N GLY A 133 27.06 -11.46 -23.97
CA GLY A 133 28.07 -11.52 -25.03
C GLY A 133 29.15 -12.54 -24.68
#